data_AF-A0A8D8Z6U9-F1
#
_entry.id   AF-A0A8D8Z6U9-F1
#
_cell.length_a   1.000
_cell.length_b   1.000
_cell.length_c   1.000
_cell.angle_alpha   90.00
_cell.angle_beta   90.00
_cell.angle_gamma   90.00
#
_symmetry.space_group_name_H-M   'P 1'
#
loop_
_entity.id
_entity.type
_entity.pdbx_description
1 polymer ?
#
loop_
_entity_poly.entity_id
_entity_poly.type
_entity_poly.pdbx_seq_one_letter_code
_entity_poly.pdbx_strand_id
1 'polypeptide(L)'
;MHVKIDDTNLNVERVPIKADGACLFNMLSMAMFGNESQSIVVRSRIVRHVVENYNDYSNFIIRSHYAAQDENNNNCIEREIRETPLSSDEYHELMMKPYTFGTFVELSVASKIFQRRVYVFEKSGLSLACLMKLGEPQWPMIIAMFSGDRTKGHFDMLKPVLSAVYKVLGSLSLK
;
A
#
# COMPACT_ATOMS: atom_id res chain seq x y z
N MET A 1 -8.24 16.71 6.28
CA MET A 1 -8.38 16.55 4.82
C MET A 1 -9.73 15.92 4.52
N HIS A 2 -10.20 15.98 3.28
CA HIS A 2 -11.46 15.35 2.87
C HIS A 2 -11.20 14.33 1.78
N VAL A 3 -11.87 13.19 1.86
CA VAL A 3 -11.86 12.17 0.81
C VAL A 3 -13.29 11.74 0.51
N LYS A 4 -13.56 11.40 -0.75
CA LYS A 4 -14.83 10.78 -1.15
C LYS A 4 -14.60 9.29 -1.31
N ILE A 5 -15.30 8.51 -0.49
CA ILE A 5 -15.27 7.05 -0.49
C ILE A 5 -16.67 6.58 -0.85
N ASP A 6 -16.75 6.00 -2.05
CA ASP A 6 -18.01 5.69 -2.73
C ASP A 6 -18.91 6.94 -2.76
N ASP A 7 -20.06 6.92 -2.11
CA ASP A 7 -20.98 8.07 -2.04
C ASP A 7 -20.86 8.90 -0.75
N THR A 8 -19.86 8.61 0.08
CA THR A 8 -19.67 9.26 1.39
C THR A 8 -18.46 10.18 1.40
N ASN A 9 -18.66 11.43 1.85
CA ASN A 9 -17.54 12.35 2.14
C ASN A 9 -17.05 12.12 3.56
N LEU A 10 -15.77 11.81 3.73
CA LEU A 10 -15.14 11.61 5.03
C LEU A 10 -14.10 12.68 5.32
N ASN A 11 -14.13 13.17 6.56
CA ASN A 11 -13.01 13.90 7.14
C ASN A 11 -11.96 12.88 7.56
N VAL A 12 -10.72 13.10 7.15
CA VAL A 12 -9.60 12.22 7.49
C VAL A 12 -8.41 12.99 8.02
N GLU A 13 -7.68 12.34 8.92
CA GLU A 13 -6.38 12.76 9.43
C GLU A 13 -5.28 11.87 8.86
N ARG A 14 -4.10 12.45 8.65
CA ARG A 14 -2.90 11.70 8.24
C ARG A 14 -2.29 11.05 9.47
N VAL A 15 -2.04 9.75 9.38
CA VAL A 15 -1.14 9.03 10.29
C VAL A 15 0.17 8.83 9.53
N PRO A 16 1.23 9.57 9.92
CA PRO A 16 2.53 9.45 9.26
C PRO A 16 3.07 8.03 9.39
N ILE A 17 3.62 7.51 8.30
CA ILE A 17 4.32 6.23 8.25
C ILE A 17 5.80 6.49 8.00
N LYS A 18 6.67 5.66 8.57
CA LYS A 18 8.12 5.80 8.36
C LYS A 18 8.49 5.68 6.87
N ALA A 19 9.20 6.70 6.36
CA ALA A 19 9.66 6.80 4.98
C ALA A 19 11.03 6.13 4.78
N ASP A 20 11.11 4.82 4.99
CA ASP A 20 12.36 4.03 4.90
C ASP A 20 12.34 3.04 3.73
N GLY A 21 11.53 3.29 2.69
CA GLY A 21 11.36 2.39 1.56
C GLY A 21 10.48 1.17 1.84
N ALA A 22 10.29 0.77 3.09
CA ALA A 22 9.31 -0.25 3.47
C ALA A 22 7.91 0.33 3.74
N CYS A 23 7.66 1.60 3.39
CA CYS A 23 6.46 2.36 3.78
C CYS A 23 5.13 1.66 3.46
N LEU A 24 5.03 0.94 2.33
CA LEU A 24 3.83 0.17 2.00
C LEU A 24 3.52 -0.88 3.09
N PHE A 25 4.53 -1.66 3.49
CA PHE A 25 4.39 -2.72 4.47
C PHE A 25 4.21 -2.17 5.88
N ASN A 26 4.90 -1.06 6.20
CA ASN A 26 4.70 -0.33 7.46
C ASN A 26 3.26 0.20 7.57
N MET A 27 2.72 0.78 6.49
CA MET A 27 1.34 1.25 6.40
C MET A 27 0.34 0.11 6.59
N LEU A 28 0.54 -1.02 5.90
CA LEU A 28 -0.30 -2.20 6.05
C LEU A 28 -0.25 -2.77 7.48
N SER A 29 0.94 -2.82 8.08
CA SER A 29 1.13 -3.23 9.47
C SER A 29 0.37 -2.29 10.42
N MET A 30 0.53 -0.98 10.25
CA MET A 30 -0.16 0.03 11.04
C MET A 30 -1.68 -0.10 10.93
N ALA A 31 -2.20 -0.35 9.72
CA ALA A 31 -3.63 -0.50 9.47
C ALA A 31 -4.23 -1.76 10.10
N MET A 32 -3.47 -2.87 10.12
CA MET A 32 -3.97 -4.16 10.62
C MET A 32 -3.72 -4.39 12.11
N PHE A 33 -2.59 -3.90 12.63
CA PHE A 33 -2.10 -4.21 13.98
C PHE A 33 -1.91 -2.97 14.86
N GLY A 34 -2.19 -1.77 14.34
CA GLY A 34 -2.05 -0.51 15.07
C GLY A 34 -0.61 -0.07 15.31
N ASN A 35 0.37 -0.72 14.66
CA ASN A 35 1.79 -0.38 14.77
C ASN A 35 2.58 -0.87 13.54
N GLU A 36 3.79 -0.37 13.33
CA GLU A 36 4.66 -0.73 12.18
C GLU A 36 5.53 -1.99 12.43
N SER A 37 5.53 -2.56 13.65
CA SER A 37 6.46 -3.65 14.03
C SER A 37 6.23 -4.98 13.31
N GLN A 38 5.05 -5.17 12.71
CA GLN A 38 4.69 -6.38 11.97
C GLN A 38 4.96 -6.27 10.46
N SER A 39 5.63 -5.20 9.99
CA SER A 39 5.84 -4.95 8.57
C SER A 39 6.58 -6.08 7.86
N ILE A 40 7.57 -6.69 8.51
CA ILE A 40 8.30 -7.86 7.98
C ILE A 40 7.37 -9.07 7.85
N VAL A 41 6.53 -9.34 8.86
CA VAL A 41 5.57 -10.47 8.82
C VAL A 41 4.55 -10.25 7.69
N VAL A 42 4.03 -9.03 7.56
CA VAL A 42 3.12 -8.64 6.47
C VAL A 42 3.77 -8.85 5.11
N ARG A 43 4.99 -8.33 4.93
CA ARG A 43 5.78 -8.49 3.71
C ARG A 43 6.00 -9.95 3.37
N SER A 44 6.49 -10.76 4.32
CA SER A 44 6.76 -12.18 4.08
C SER A 44 5.51 -12.95 3.66
N ARG A 45 4.34 -12.63 4.23
CA ARG A 45 3.07 -13.25 3.82
C ARG A 45 2.67 -12.87 2.39
N ILE A 46 2.84 -11.60 2.02
CA ILE A 46 2.56 -11.11 0.66
C ILE A 46 3.49 -11.78 -0.34
N VAL A 47 4.81 -11.70 -0.11
CA VAL A 47 5.84 -12.25 -1.01
C VAL A 47 5.66 -13.75 -1.18
N ARG A 48 5.42 -14.48 -0.08
CA ARG A 48 5.13 -15.92 -0.13
C ARG A 48 3.92 -16.22 -1.01
N HIS A 49 2.83 -15.49 -0.85
CA HIS A 49 1.63 -15.70 -1.66
C HIS A 49 1.90 -15.44 -3.15
N VAL A 50 2.66 -14.39 -3.47
CA VAL A 50 3.06 -14.10 -4.85
C VAL A 50 3.88 -15.24 -5.43
N VAL A 51 4.89 -15.72 -4.72
CA VAL A 51 5.76 -16.84 -5.17
C VAL A 51 4.96 -18.13 -5.38
N GLU A 52 4.10 -18.49 -4.41
CA GLU A 52 3.27 -19.70 -4.50
C GLU A 52 2.24 -19.65 -5.65
N ASN A 53 1.89 -18.44 -6.12
CA ASN A 53 0.91 -18.21 -7.18
C ASN A 53 1.51 -17.37 -8.32
N TYR A 54 2.81 -17.52 -8.57
CA TYR A 54 3.58 -16.58 -9.39
C TYR A 54 3.02 -16.39 -10.81
N ASN A 55 2.43 -17.44 -11.40
CA ASN A 55 1.80 -17.36 -12.72
C ASN A 55 0.66 -16.34 -12.80
N ASP A 56 -0.02 -16.05 -11.69
CA ASP A 56 -1.10 -15.05 -11.64
C ASP A 56 -0.58 -13.62 -11.63
N TYR A 57 0.69 -13.43 -11.26
CA TYR A 57 1.29 -12.11 -11.00
C TYR A 57 2.46 -11.77 -11.93
N SER A 58 3.11 -12.76 -12.55
CA SER A 58 4.36 -12.63 -13.30
C SER A 58 4.34 -11.50 -14.34
N ASN A 59 3.23 -11.33 -15.05
CA ASN A 59 3.04 -10.27 -16.06
C ASN A 59 3.10 -8.83 -15.48
N PHE A 60 2.99 -8.67 -14.16
CA PHE A 60 3.02 -7.37 -13.48
C PHE A 60 4.32 -7.16 -12.68
N ILE A 61 5.12 -8.21 -12.49
CA ILE A 61 6.37 -8.17 -11.73
C ILE A 61 7.51 -7.80 -12.70
N ILE A 62 7.46 -6.58 -13.21
CA ILE A 62 8.43 -6.06 -14.18
C ILE A 62 9.67 -5.50 -13.47
N ARG A 63 10.85 -5.83 -13.96
CA ARG A 63 12.14 -5.46 -13.34
C ARG A 63 12.27 -3.95 -13.10
N SER A 64 11.85 -3.12 -14.05
CA SER A 64 11.88 -1.65 -13.94
C SER A 64 11.11 -1.11 -12.75
N HIS A 65 10.02 -1.76 -12.34
CA HIS A 65 9.20 -1.33 -11.19
C HIS A 65 9.92 -1.48 -9.85
N TYR A 66 10.94 -2.34 -9.77
CA TYR A 66 11.73 -2.57 -8.57
C TYR A 66 13.18 -2.06 -8.69
N ALA A 67 13.61 -1.67 -9.89
CA ALA A 67 14.98 -1.25 -10.20
C ALA A 67 15.36 0.15 -9.68
N ALA A 68 14.41 0.98 -9.23
CA ALA A 68 14.68 2.33 -8.72
C ALA A 68 15.51 2.37 -7.41
N GLN A 69 15.95 1.22 -6.90
CA GLN A 69 16.61 1.04 -5.62
C GLN A 69 18.14 1.15 -5.66
N ASP A 70 18.74 1.33 -6.84
CA ASP A 70 20.20 1.28 -6.99
C ASP A 70 20.74 2.53 -7.73
N GLU A 71 20.73 3.67 -7.04
CA GLU A 71 21.24 4.95 -7.59
C GLU A 71 22.76 4.96 -7.82
N ASN A 72 23.48 4.01 -7.22
CA ASN A 72 24.94 3.87 -7.35
C ASN A 72 25.37 2.85 -8.41
N ASN A 73 24.42 2.11 -8.98
CA ASN A 73 24.74 1.09 -9.97
C ASN A 73 24.60 1.68 -11.37
N ASN A 74 25.73 2.17 -11.87
CA ASN A 74 25.93 2.57 -13.26
C ASN A 74 25.71 1.42 -14.27
N ASN A 75 25.19 0.26 -13.85
CA ASN A 75 24.71 -0.75 -14.78
C ASN A 75 23.47 -0.23 -15.48
N CYS A 76 23.73 0.31 -16.67
CA CYS A 76 22.83 0.42 -17.80
C CYS A 76 22.28 -0.97 -18.13
N ILE A 77 21.38 -1.51 -17.30
CA ILE A 77 20.51 -2.60 -17.71
C ILE A 77 19.80 -2.08 -18.95
N GLU A 78 20.06 -2.74 -20.08
CA GLU A 78 19.51 -2.37 -21.38
C GLU A 78 17.99 -2.18 -21.26
N ARG A 79 17.47 -1.20 -21.98
CA ARG A 79 16.05 -0.83 -21.90
C ARG A 79 15.13 -2.04 -22.14
N GLU A 80 15.55 -2.97 -22.98
CA GLU A 80 14.82 -4.22 -23.26
C GLU A 80 14.73 -5.14 -22.03
N ILE A 81 15.80 -5.25 -21.25
CA ILE A 81 15.83 -6.09 -20.04
C ILE A 81 14.99 -5.46 -18.92
N ARG A 82 14.88 -4.13 -18.87
CA ARG A 82 14.09 -3.42 -17.84
C ARG A 82 12.61 -3.75 -17.89
N GLU A 83 12.08 -4.01 -19.08
CA GLU A 83 10.67 -4.34 -19.28
C GLU A 83 10.39 -5.85 -19.23
N THR A 84 11.39 -6.67 -18.83
CA THR A 84 11.20 -8.11 -18.62
C THR A 84 10.64 -8.39 -17.22
N PRO A 85 9.81 -9.44 -17.06
CA PRO A 85 9.44 -9.94 -15.75
C PRO A 85 10.67 -10.40 -14.95
N LEU A 86 10.70 -10.10 -13.64
CA LEU A 86 11.58 -10.79 -12.69
C LEU A 86 11.10 -12.22 -12.54
N SER A 87 11.97 -13.22 -12.59
CA SER A 87 11.61 -14.59 -12.21
C SER A 87 11.11 -14.68 -10.76
N SER A 88 10.41 -15.78 -10.43
CA SER A 88 9.89 -16.00 -9.07
C SER A 88 10.99 -15.90 -8.00
N ASP A 89 12.15 -16.49 -8.25
CA ASP A 89 13.27 -16.48 -7.30
C ASP A 89 13.90 -15.09 -7.17
N GLU A 90 14.11 -14.39 -8.29
CA GLU A 90 14.61 -13.00 -8.26
C GLU A 90 13.66 -12.06 -7.52
N TYR A 91 12.34 -12.21 -7.74
CA TYR A 91 11.32 -11.46 -7.03
C TYR A 91 11.37 -11.75 -5.53
N HIS A 92 11.44 -13.03 -5.14
CA HIS A 92 11.53 -13.43 -3.73
C HIS A 92 12.75 -12.83 -3.05
N GLU A 93 13.95 -13.02 -3.63
CA GLU A 93 15.20 -12.51 -3.08
C GLU A 93 15.18 -10.98 -2.96
N LEU A 94 14.66 -10.29 -3.97
CA LEU A 94 14.56 -8.84 -3.97
C LEU A 94 13.59 -8.36 -2.90
N MET A 95 12.37 -8.90 -2.88
CA MET A 95 11.31 -8.41 -2.01
C MET A 95 11.48 -8.75 -0.54
N MET A 96 12.32 -9.74 -0.22
CA MET A 96 12.67 -10.06 1.16
C MET A 96 13.75 -9.14 1.75
N LYS A 97 14.45 -8.34 0.93
CA LYS A 97 15.43 -7.36 1.44
C LYS A 97 14.74 -6.28 2.28
N PRO A 98 15.31 -5.88 3.43
CA PRO A 98 14.82 -4.72 4.19
C PRO A 98 14.71 -3.49 3.29
N TYR A 99 13.75 -2.61 3.57
CA TYR A 99 13.62 -1.31 2.89
C TYR A 99 13.32 -1.35 1.37
N THR A 100 13.14 -2.53 0.79
CA THR A 100 12.64 -2.69 -0.59
C THR A 100 11.20 -2.20 -0.71
N PHE A 101 10.98 -1.37 -1.73
CA PHE A 101 9.72 -0.72 -2.05
C PHE A 101 8.73 -1.76 -2.53
N GLY A 102 7.53 -1.74 -1.94
CA GLY A 102 6.40 -2.46 -2.50
C GLY A 102 5.71 -1.64 -3.58
N THR A 103 5.13 -2.34 -4.54
CA THR A 103 4.41 -1.77 -5.67
C THR A 103 2.92 -2.02 -5.55
N PHE A 104 2.17 -1.73 -6.61
CA PHE A 104 0.77 -2.09 -6.70
C PHE A 104 0.52 -3.60 -6.60
N VAL A 105 1.46 -4.44 -7.07
CA VAL A 105 1.32 -5.91 -6.99
C VAL A 105 1.15 -6.32 -5.53
N GLU A 106 2.06 -5.89 -4.66
CA GLU A 106 2.02 -6.21 -3.23
C GLU A 106 0.76 -5.67 -2.55
N LEU A 107 0.31 -4.46 -2.93
CA LEU A 107 -0.90 -3.87 -2.37
C LEU A 107 -2.17 -4.63 -2.78
N SER A 108 -2.24 -5.07 -4.04
CA SER A 108 -3.35 -5.88 -4.57
C SER A 108 -3.42 -7.25 -3.88
N VAL A 109 -2.27 -7.88 -3.65
CA VAL A 109 -2.15 -9.15 -2.93
C VAL A 109 -2.54 -8.97 -1.47
N ALA A 110 -2.04 -7.91 -0.82
CA ALA A 110 -2.40 -7.59 0.56
C ALA A 110 -3.92 -7.44 0.73
N SER A 111 -4.58 -6.74 -0.17
CA SER A 111 -6.05 -6.59 -0.17
C SER A 111 -6.75 -7.96 -0.15
N LYS A 112 -6.29 -8.91 -0.97
CA LYS A 112 -6.85 -10.27 -1.04
C LYS A 112 -6.55 -11.10 0.22
N ILE A 113 -5.28 -11.27 0.58
CA ILE A 113 -4.88 -12.24 1.63
C ILE A 113 -5.23 -11.78 3.05
N PHE A 114 -5.43 -10.48 3.25
CA PHE A 114 -5.88 -9.91 4.52
C PHE A 114 -7.36 -9.53 4.52
N GLN A 115 -8.06 -9.75 3.40
CA GLN A 115 -9.47 -9.39 3.19
C GLN A 115 -9.73 -7.94 3.61
N ARG A 116 -8.99 -7.02 2.98
CA ARG A 116 -9.08 -5.57 3.24
C ARG A 116 -9.45 -4.84 1.98
N ARG A 117 -10.41 -3.92 2.12
CA ARG A 117 -10.75 -2.98 1.06
C ARG A 117 -9.81 -1.79 1.13
N VAL A 118 -9.03 -1.53 0.09
CA VAL A 118 -8.00 -0.48 0.10
C VAL A 118 -8.38 0.65 -0.83
N TYR A 119 -8.37 1.88 -0.31
CA TYR A 119 -8.44 3.10 -1.09
C TYR A 119 -7.10 3.80 -1.04
N VAL A 120 -6.53 4.14 -2.18
CA VAL A 120 -5.34 4.98 -2.24
C VAL A 120 -5.71 6.32 -2.85
N PHE A 121 -5.38 7.38 -2.15
CA PHE A 121 -5.55 8.75 -2.62
C PHE A 121 -4.20 9.37 -2.93
N GLU A 122 -4.04 9.91 -4.13
CA GLU A 122 -2.87 10.68 -4.52
C GLU A 122 -3.07 12.15 -4.14
N LYS A 123 -2.05 12.76 -3.53
CA LYS A 123 -2.07 14.19 -3.23
C LYS A 123 -1.80 15.01 -4.49
N SER A 124 -2.78 15.80 -4.91
CA SER A 124 -2.67 16.76 -6.02
C SER A 124 -2.90 18.17 -5.48
N GLY A 125 -1.81 18.91 -5.24
CA GLY A 125 -1.84 20.21 -4.59
C GLY A 125 -2.43 20.14 -3.17
N LEU A 126 -3.57 20.82 -2.97
CA LEU A 126 -4.33 20.83 -1.70
C LEU A 126 -5.42 19.75 -1.63
N SER A 127 -5.64 19.01 -2.72
CA SER A 127 -6.72 18.03 -2.86
C SER A 127 -6.19 16.59 -2.85
N LEU A 128 -7.06 15.65 -2.48
CA LEU A 128 -6.81 14.22 -2.56
C LEU A 128 -7.67 13.62 -3.67
N ALA A 129 -7.05 12.99 -4.66
CA ALA A 129 -7.72 12.31 -5.76
C ALA A 129 -7.64 10.79 -5.57
N CYS A 130 -8.74 10.06 -5.75
CA CYS A 130 -8.74 8.60 -5.63
C CYS A 130 -7.93 8.01 -6.78
N LEU A 131 -6.78 7.42 -6.48
CA LEU A 131 -5.90 6.77 -7.43
C LEU A 131 -6.38 5.35 -7.74
N MET A 132 -6.81 4.62 -6.71
CA MET A 132 -7.25 3.23 -6.85
C MET A 132 -8.16 2.77 -5.71
N LYS A 133 -8.93 1.73 -6.02
CA LYS A 133 -9.77 0.98 -5.10
C LYS A 133 -9.52 -0.51 -5.30
N LEU A 134 -9.29 -1.24 -4.22
CA LEU A 134 -9.02 -2.68 -4.22
C LEU A 134 -9.91 -3.38 -3.19
N GLY A 135 -10.22 -4.65 -3.48
CA GLY A 135 -10.95 -5.52 -2.57
C GLY A 135 -12.47 -5.32 -2.58
N GLU A 136 -13.14 -6.18 -1.83
CA GLU A 136 -14.59 -6.29 -1.86
C GLU A 136 -15.30 -5.27 -0.95
N PRO A 137 -16.52 -4.82 -1.29
CA PRO A 137 -17.25 -3.80 -0.52
C PRO A 137 -17.46 -4.14 0.96
N GLN A 138 -17.63 -5.41 1.30
CA GLN A 138 -17.86 -5.91 2.66
C GLN A 138 -16.58 -6.01 3.50
N TRP A 139 -15.40 -5.89 2.90
CA TRP A 139 -14.15 -6.02 3.62
C TRP A 139 -13.82 -4.76 4.43
N PRO A 140 -13.24 -4.90 5.64
CA PRO A 140 -12.79 -3.75 6.42
C PRO A 140 -11.84 -2.85 5.63
N MET A 141 -12.04 -1.55 5.77
CA MET A 141 -11.39 -0.54 4.94
C MET A 141 -10.02 -0.11 5.47
N ILE A 142 -9.10 0.10 4.54
CA ILE A 142 -7.84 0.81 4.71
C ILE A 142 -7.87 2.01 3.77
N ILE A 143 -7.55 3.20 4.30
CA ILE A 143 -7.43 4.41 3.50
C ILE A 143 -5.96 4.81 3.55
N ALA A 144 -5.33 4.88 2.39
CA ALA A 144 -3.93 5.26 2.24
C ALA A 144 -3.82 6.56 1.43
N MET A 145 -2.76 7.31 1.70
CA MET A 145 -2.34 8.45 0.92
C MET A 145 -1.02 8.11 0.24
N PHE A 146 -0.95 8.30 -1.08
CA PHE A 146 0.27 8.23 -1.85
C PHE A 146 0.77 9.64 -2.18
N SER A 147 2.08 9.85 -2.08
CA SER A 147 2.72 11.13 -2.42
C SER A 147 4.10 10.91 -3.03
N GLY A 148 4.56 11.84 -3.87
CA GLY A 148 5.83 11.73 -4.60
C GLY A 148 5.66 11.17 -6.01
N ASP A 149 6.77 10.86 -6.66
CA ASP A 149 6.75 10.23 -7.99
C ASP A 149 6.33 8.76 -7.87
N ARG A 150 5.63 8.22 -8.87
CA ARG A 150 5.12 6.85 -8.88
C ARG A 150 6.22 5.79 -8.81
N THR A 151 7.46 6.16 -9.14
CA THR A 151 8.65 5.28 -9.04
C THR A 151 9.34 5.33 -7.68
N LYS A 152 9.11 6.38 -6.87
CA LYS A 152 9.77 6.63 -5.57
C LYS A 152 8.85 7.25 -4.53
N GLY A 153 7.58 6.90 -4.57
CA GLY A 153 6.57 7.54 -3.74
C GLY A 153 6.49 6.94 -2.36
N HIS A 154 5.74 7.63 -1.50
CA HIS A 154 5.58 7.32 -0.09
C HIS A 154 4.11 7.07 0.23
N PHE A 155 3.87 6.03 1.02
CA PHE A 155 2.56 5.72 1.56
C PHE A 155 2.45 6.21 3.01
N ASP A 156 1.41 6.99 3.28
CA ASP A 156 0.89 7.21 4.62
C ASP A 156 -0.50 6.57 4.78
N MET A 157 -0.94 6.42 6.03
CA MET A 157 -2.32 6.03 6.31
C MET A 157 -3.20 7.27 6.54
N LEU A 158 -4.46 7.17 6.16
CA LEU A 158 -5.51 8.12 6.49
C LEU A 158 -6.51 7.46 7.44
N LYS A 159 -6.87 8.12 8.54
CA LYS A 159 -7.90 7.66 9.47
C LYS A 159 -9.14 8.55 9.38
N PRO A 160 -10.36 7.99 9.33
CA PRO A 160 -11.58 8.77 9.48
C PRO A 160 -11.60 9.48 10.84
N VAL A 161 -11.86 10.79 10.81
CA VAL A 161 -12.14 11.57 12.01
C VAL A 161 -13.61 11.41 12.32
N LEU A 162 -13.92 10.66 13.38
CA LEU A 162 -15.29 10.61 13.91
C LEU A 162 -15.67 12.02 14.38
N SER A 163 -16.68 12.61 13.75
CA SER A 163 -17.20 13.89 14.22
C SER A 163 -17.80 13.70 15.63
N ALA A 164 -17.58 14.68 16.52
CA ALA A 164 -18.06 14.63 17.90
C ALA A 164 -19.58 14.45 18.03
N VAL A 165 -20.34 14.72 16.96
CA VAL A 165 -21.80 14.55 16.89
C VAL A 165 -22.21 13.08 17.13
N TYR A 166 -21.44 12.10 16.67
CA TYR A 166 -21.75 10.67 16.91
C TYR A 166 -21.44 10.20 18.34
N LYS A 167 -20.48 10.83 19.04
CA LYS A 167 -20.20 10.50 20.45
C LYS A 167 -21.34 10.90 21.39
N VAL A 168 -22.11 11.94 21.05
CA VAL A 168 -23.26 12.39 21.85
C VAL A 168 -24.51 11.52 21.61
N LEU A 169 -24.67 10.98 20.40
CA LEU A 169 -25.83 10.13 20.09
C LEU A 169 -25.67 8.67 20.57
N GLY A 170 -24.43 8.17 20.69
CA GLY A 170 -24.15 6.84 21.25
C GLY A 170 -24.35 6.72 22.76
N SER A 171 -24.41 7.84 23.50
CA SER A 171 -24.69 7.86 24.94
C SER A 171 -26.18 8.07 25.28
N LEU A 172 -27.04 8.25 24.29
CA LEU A 172 -28.47 8.55 24.46
C LEU A 172 -29.41 7.35 24.25
N SER A 173 -28.90 6.13 24.07
CA SER A 173 -29.75 4.95 23.94
C SER A 173 -29.21 3.78 24.78
N LEU A 174 -29.42 3.89 26.10
CA LEU A 174 -29.50 2.78 27.04
C LEU A 174 -30.35 3.29 28.23
N LYS A 175 -31.68 3.25 28.04
CA LYS A 175 -32.67 3.19 29.11
C LYS A 175 -33.66 2.10 28.77
#